data_AF-A0A8S2XLB0-F1
#
_entry.id   AF-A0A8S2XLB0-F1
#
_cell.length_a   1.000
_cell.length_b   1.000
_cell.length_c   1.000
_cell.angle_alpha   90.00
_cell.angle_beta   90.00
_cell.angle_gamma   90.00
#
_symmetry.space_group_name_H-M   'P 1'
#
loop_
_entity.id
_entity.type
_entity.pdbx_description
1 polymer ?
#
loop_
_entity_poly.entity_id
_entity_poly.type
_entity_poly.pdbx_seq_one_letter_code
_entity_poly.pdbx_strand_id
1 'polypeptide(L)'
;STNYYSNTGIRKGILLINYVTLLKQWIVNERQHNINRKPITIIFNDIDKKFLFPHTLSEWERQSSPLVVSDIYQELFKKFLDYFQTEMLEVNDPNLKQEADLLKLLIEYKK
;
A
#
# COMPACT_ATOMS: atom_id res chain seq x y z
N SER A 1 -31.02 -11.62 7.59
CA SER A 1 -30.13 -10.45 7.63
C SER A 1 -28.79 -10.79 7.00
N THR A 2 -28.65 -10.66 5.68
CA THR A 2 -27.47 -11.13 4.91
C THR A 2 -26.72 -10.01 4.16
N ASN A 3 -27.25 -8.78 4.14
CA ASN A 3 -26.67 -7.67 3.38
C ASN A 3 -25.46 -6.98 4.05
N TYR A 4 -25.29 -7.11 5.36
CA TYR A 4 -24.18 -6.44 6.08
C TYR A 4 -22.82 -7.03 5.70
N TYR A 5 -22.69 -8.36 5.71
CA TYR A 5 -21.45 -9.07 5.38
C TYR A 5 -21.05 -8.97 3.90
N SER A 6 -22.02 -8.89 2.99
CA SER A 6 -21.72 -8.74 1.57
C SER A 6 -20.98 -7.43 1.31
N ASN A 7 -21.43 -6.32 1.90
CA ASN A 7 -20.83 -5.01 1.66
C ASN A 7 -19.51 -4.82 2.44
N THR A 8 -19.47 -5.20 3.73
CA THR A 8 -18.24 -5.06 4.54
C THR A 8 -17.15 -6.04 4.14
N GLY A 9 -17.51 -7.28 3.75
CA GLY A 9 -16.58 -8.28 3.25
C GLY A 9 -15.93 -7.86 1.92
N ILE A 10 -16.71 -7.32 0.98
CA ILE A 10 -16.18 -6.78 -0.28
C ILE A 10 -15.28 -5.56 -0.01
N ARG A 11 -15.72 -4.62 0.84
CA ARG A 11 -14.92 -3.44 1.22
C ARG A 11 -13.59 -3.83 1.85
N LYS A 12 -13.61 -4.78 2.79
CA LYS A 12 -12.40 -5.33 3.41
C LYS A 12 -11.47 -5.97 2.37
N GLY A 13 -12.04 -6.74 1.44
CA GLY A 13 -11.27 -7.36 0.35
C GLY A 13 -10.55 -6.31 -0.51
N ILE A 14 -11.27 -5.27 -0.94
CA ILE A 14 -10.71 -4.15 -1.72
C ILE A 14 -9.61 -3.44 -0.92
N LEU A 15 -9.88 -3.15 0.36
CA LEU A 15 -8.92 -2.48 1.25
C LEU A 15 -7.60 -3.25 1.36
N LEU A 16 -7.68 -4.57 1.61
CA LEU A 16 -6.50 -5.43 1.73
C LEU A 16 -5.76 -5.59 0.40
N ILE A 17 -6.48 -5.68 -0.72
CA ILE A 17 -5.85 -5.71 -2.05
C ILE A 17 -5.08 -4.41 -2.31
N ASN A 18 -5.65 -3.25 -1.97
CA ASN A 18 -4.99 -1.96 -2.13
C ASN A 18 -3.76 -1.85 -1.22
N TYR A 19 -3.85 -2.31 0.03
CA TYR A 19 -2.73 -2.37 0.97
C TYR A 19 -1.57 -3.23 0.43
N VAL A 20 -1.86 -4.48 0.01
CA VAL A 20 -0.84 -5.39 -0.55
C VAL A 20 -0.24 -4.81 -1.82
N THR A 21 -1.05 -4.18 -2.66
CA THR A 21 -0.60 -3.54 -3.91
C THR A 21 0.39 -2.42 -3.63
N LEU A 22 0.07 -1.55 -2.67
CA LEU A 22 0.94 -0.45 -2.24
C LEU A 22 2.29 -0.96 -1.71
N LEU A 23 2.28 -1.98 -0.86
CA LEU A 23 3.50 -2.59 -0.33
C LEU A 23 4.36 -3.21 -1.43
N LYS A 24 3.75 -3.95 -2.36
CA LYS A 24 4.48 -4.54 -3.49
C LYS A 24 5.17 -3.47 -4.33
N GLN A 25 4.51 -2.33 -4.54
CA GLN A 25 5.09 -1.24 -5.31
C GLN A 25 6.22 -0.55 -4.59
N TRP A 26 6.07 -0.29 -3.30
CA TRP A 26 7.17 0.22 -2.50
C TRP A 26 8.40 -0.69 -2.64
N ILE A 27 8.23 -2.01 -2.44
CA ILE A 27 9.32 -2.98 -2.58
C ILE A 27 9.94 -2.94 -3.98
N VAL A 28 9.12 -2.96 -5.04
CA VAL A 28 9.61 -2.91 -6.42
C VAL A 28 10.33 -1.60 -6.70
N ASN A 29 9.76 -0.47 -6.27
CA ASN A 29 10.29 0.84 -6.54
C ASN A 29 11.62 1.07 -5.83
N GLU A 30 11.72 0.71 -4.55
CA GLU A 30 12.98 0.83 -3.79
C GLU A 30 14.06 -0.07 -4.35
N ARG A 31 13.70 -1.28 -4.82
CA ARG A 31 14.65 -2.15 -5.51
C ARG A 31 15.04 -1.58 -6.86
N GLN A 32 14.10 -1.12 -7.69
CA GLN A 32 14.39 -0.51 -9.00
C GLN A 32 15.16 0.81 -8.89
N HIS A 33 14.92 1.64 -7.87
CA HIS A 33 15.70 2.85 -7.61
C HIS A 33 17.16 2.53 -7.25
N ASN A 34 17.44 1.37 -6.65
CA ASN A 34 18.80 0.89 -6.46
C ASN A 34 19.47 0.41 -7.77
N ILE A 35 18.70 0.17 -8.84
CA ILE A 35 19.15 -0.52 -10.06
C ILE A 35 19.14 0.37 -11.30
N ASN A 36 18.17 1.29 -11.48
CA ASN A 36 18.06 2.17 -12.65
C ASN A 36 17.20 3.41 -12.39
N ARG A 37 17.78 4.60 -12.65
CA ARG A 37 17.18 5.94 -12.47
C ARG A 37 16.13 6.28 -13.54
N LYS A 38 14.94 5.67 -13.54
CA LYS A 38 13.78 6.20 -14.29
C LYS A 38 12.59 6.46 -13.36
N PRO A 39 11.99 7.66 -13.37
CA PRO A 39 10.87 7.99 -12.49
C PRO A 39 9.63 7.20 -12.90
N ILE A 40 9.07 6.44 -11.96
CA ILE A 40 7.74 5.83 -12.08
C ILE A 40 6.72 6.92 -11.73
N THR A 41 5.86 7.29 -12.69
CA THR A 41 4.73 8.19 -12.41
C THR A 41 3.55 7.37 -11.92
N ILE A 42 3.23 7.48 -10.63
CA ILE A 42 2.05 6.87 -10.00
C ILE A 42 0.90 7.89 -10.07
N ILE A 43 -0.26 7.48 -10.61
CA ILE A 43 -1.46 8.31 -10.65
C ILE A 43 -2.48 7.75 -9.66
N PHE A 44 -2.94 8.59 -8.73
CA PHE A 44 -4.09 8.31 -7.88
C PHE A 44 -5.37 8.68 -8.63
N ASN A 45 -6.27 7.71 -8.82
CA ASN A 45 -7.59 7.96 -9.35
C ASN A 45 -8.58 8.18 -8.20
N ASP A 46 -9.01 9.43 -8.03
CA ASP A 46 -9.98 9.85 -6.99
C ASP A 46 -11.36 9.18 -7.15
N ILE A 47 -11.74 8.79 -8.36
CA ILE A 47 -13.07 8.23 -8.65
C ILE A 47 -13.16 6.79 -8.13
N ASP A 48 -12.16 5.97 -8.49
CA ASP A 48 -12.13 4.55 -8.12
C ASP A 48 -11.37 4.30 -6.82
N LYS A 49 -10.88 5.37 -6.16
CA LYS A 49 -9.96 5.34 -5.02
C LYS A 49 -8.84 4.31 -5.23
N LYS A 50 -8.29 4.28 -6.46
CA LYS A 50 -7.37 3.25 -6.93
C LYS A 50 -6.16 3.90 -7.57
N PHE A 51 -4.99 3.34 -7.33
CA PHE A 51 -3.77 3.76 -8.01
C PHE A 51 -3.52 2.91 -9.28
N LEU A 52 -3.00 3.52 -10.35
CA LEU A 52 -2.71 2.86 -11.64
C LEU A 52 -1.20 2.73 -11.87
N PHE A 53 -0.73 1.57 -12.38
CA PHE A 53 0.70 1.22 -12.42
C PHE A 53 1.14 0.43 -13.67
N PRO A 54 2.31 0.75 -14.26
CA PRO A 54 2.91 -0.05 -15.32
C PRO A 54 3.57 -1.33 -14.77
N HIS A 55 3.22 -2.48 -15.34
CA HIS A 55 3.74 -3.78 -14.94
C HIS A 55 5.09 -4.08 -15.62
N THR A 56 6.18 -4.22 -14.84
CA THR A 56 7.32 -5.09 -15.23
C THR A 56 7.98 -5.67 -13.97
N LEU A 57 7.89 -7.00 -13.81
CA LEU A 57 8.66 -7.79 -12.84
C LEU A 57 9.52 -8.76 -13.65
N SER A 58 10.82 -8.56 -13.68
CA SER A 58 11.78 -9.56 -14.16
C SER A 58 13.10 -9.41 -13.41
N GLU A 59 13.52 -10.49 -12.75
CA GLU A 59 14.91 -10.83 -12.36
C GLU A 59 15.50 -10.41 -10.99
N TRP A 60 14.81 -9.64 -10.13
CA TRP A 60 15.42 -9.09 -8.89
C TRP A 60 15.11 -9.80 -7.56
N GLU A 61 14.86 -11.10 -7.57
CA GLU A 61 14.56 -11.90 -6.37
C GLU A 61 15.73 -12.13 -5.40
N ARG A 62 16.98 -11.72 -5.69
CA ARG A 62 18.17 -12.26 -4.97
C ARG A 62 19.09 -11.34 -4.18
N GLN A 63 18.87 -10.03 -4.05
CA GLN A 63 19.76 -9.21 -3.22
C GLN A 63 19.02 -8.52 -2.09
N SER A 64 19.30 -8.99 -0.87
CA SER A 64 18.94 -8.46 0.44
C SER A 64 19.62 -7.11 0.70
N SER A 65 19.36 -6.13 -0.16
CA SER A 65 19.59 -4.73 0.17
C SER A 65 18.54 -4.29 1.21
N PRO A 66 18.94 -3.55 2.26
CA PRO A 66 17.99 -3.03 3.23
C PRO A 66 16.96 -2.16 2.51
N LEU A 67 15.68 -2.51 2.67
CA LEU A 67 14.57 -1.71 2.17
C LEU A 67 14.49 -0.42 2.99
N VAL A 68 14.60 0.71 2.31
CA VAL A 68 14.38 2.04 2.89
C VAL A 68 13.03 2.57 2.42
N VAL A 69 12.43 3.49 3.17
CA VAL A 69 11.21 4.16 2.73
C VAL A 69 11.59 5.55 2.25
N SER A 70 11.51 5.78 0.94
CA SER A 70 11.70 7.12 0.37
C SER A 70 10.61 8.10 0.84
N ASP A 71 10.92 9.40 0.83
CA ASP A 71 9.98 10.46 1.24
C ASP A 71 8.65 10.39 0.48
N ILE A 72 8.71 10.04 -0.81
CA ILE A 72 7.51 9.86 -1.65
C ILE A 72 6.62 8.74 -1.08
N TYR A 73 7.20 7.59 -0.72
CA TYR A 73 6.44 6.48 -0.16
C TYR A 73 6.00 6.73 1.28
N GLN A 74 6.75 7.50 2.07
CA GLN A 74 6.27 7.96 3.38
C GLN A 74 4.98 8.78 3.25
N GLU A 75 4.93 9.72 2.30
CA GLU A 75 3.71 10.51 2.05
C GLU A 75 2.56 9.66 1.49
N LEU A 76 2.86 8.70 0.62
CA LEU A 76 1.85 7.75 0.14
C LEU A 76 1.30 6.87 1.26
N PHE A 77 2.16 6.37 2.16
CA PHE A 77 1.72 5.60 3.32
C PHE A 77 0.87 6.41 4.26
N LYS A 78 1.20 7.69 4.52
CA LYS A 78 0.36 8.59 5.34
C LYS A 78 -1.04 8.75 4.74
N LYS A 79 -1.11 9.13 3.45
CA LYS A 79 -2.40 9.28 2.75
C LYS A 79 -3.22 7.99 2.75
N PHE A 80 -2.55 6.86 2.52
CA PHE A 80 -3.22 5.57 2.54
C PHE A 80 -3.66 5.16 3.95
N LEU A 81 -2.90 5.48 4.99
CA LEU A 81 -3.25 5.22 6.39
C LEU A 81 -4.53 5.97 6.80
N ASP A 82 -4.68 7.23 6.41
CA ASP A 82 -5.89 8.01 6.68
C ASP A 82 -7.13 7.38 6.03
N TYR A 83 -7.00 6.99 4.76
CA TYR A 83 -8.03 6.24 4.05
C TYR A 83 -8.33 4.89 4.72
N PHE A 84 -7.27 4.15 5.08
CA PHE A 84 -7.38 2.83 5.67
C PHE A 84 -8.11 2.86 7.02
N GLN A 85 -7.80 3.83 7.87
CA GLN A 85 -8.49 4.01 9.15
C GLN A 85 -9.97 4.36 8.98
N THR A 86 -10.31 5.15 7.96
CA THR A 86 -11.72 5.44 7.64
C THR A 86 -12.47 4.17 7.24
N GLU A 87 -11.87 3.33 6.39
CA GLU A 87 -12.48 2.06 6.00
C GLU A 87 -12.51 1.03 7.15
N MET A 88 -11.55 1.06 8.08
CA MET A 88 -11.58 0.23 9.29
C MET A 88 -12.80 0.51 10.17
N LEU A 89 -13.20 1.78 10.31
CA LEU A 89 -14.40 2.15 11.08
C LEU A 89 -15.67 1.56 10.46
N GLU A 90 -15.74 1.57 9.12
CA GLU A 90 -16.89 1.06 8.37
C GLU A 90 -16.94 -0.47 8.32
N VAL A 91 -15.78 -1.13 8.24
CA VAL A 91 -15.68 -2.60 8.26
C VAL A 91 -15.82 -3.15 9.68
N ASN A 92 -15.46 -2.36 10.70
CA ASN A 92 -15.49 -2.69 12.13
C ASN A 92 -14.81 -4.03 12.47
N ASP A 93 -13.67 -4.31 11.82
CA ASP A 93 -12.87 -5.51 12.05
C ASP A 93 -11.57 -5.17 12.80
N PRO A 94 -11.39 -5.65 14.05
CA PRO A 94 -10.22 -5.34 14.85
C PRO A 94 -8.93 -5.93 14.28
N ASN A 95 -8.99 -6.97 13.44
CA ASN A 95 -7.80 -7.57 12.85
C ASN A 95 -7.08 -6.63 11.88
N LEU A 96 -7.77 -5.65 11.30
CA LEU A 96 -7.17 -4.67 10.38
C LEU A 96 -6.15 -3.75 11.07
N LYS A 97 -6.12 -3.75 12.40
CA LYS A 97 -5.19 -2.94 13.19
C LYS A 97 -3.73 -3.29 12.90
N GLN A 98 -3.42 -4.55 12.63
CA GLN A 98 -2.04 -4.98 12.35
C GLN A 98 -1.48 -4.31 11.08
N GLU A 99 -2.28 -4.17 10.02
CA GLU A 99 -1.85 -3.50 8.79
C GLU A 99 -1.70 -1.99 9.00
N ALA A 100 -2.60 -1.37 9.76
CA ALA A 100 -2.50 0.04 10.11
C ALA A 100 -1.26 0.35 10.95
N ASP A 101 -0.93 -0.51 11.91
CA ASP A 101 0.25 -0.35 12.75
C ASP A 101 1.55 -0.61 11.95
N LEU A 102 1.53 -1.53 10.97
CA LEU A 102 2.65 -1.72 10.05
C LEU A 102 2.86 -0.48 9.16
N LEU A 103 1.79 0.14 8.63
CA LEU A 103 1.90 1.40 7.88
C LEU A 103 2.54 2.51 8.73
N LYS A 104 2.14 2.66 10.00
CA LYS A 104 2.77 3.62 10.91
C LYS A 104 4.26 3.35 11.09
N LEU A 105 4.62 2.08 11.31
CA LEU A 105 6.02 1.67 11.42
C LEU A 105 6.81 2.07 10.17
N LEU A 106 6.27 1.85 8.97
CA LEU A 106 6.91 2.23 7.70
C LEU A 106 7.02 3.76 7.52
N ILE A 107 6.05 4.53 8.02
CA ILE A 107 6.10 6.01 7.99
C ILE A 107 7.20 6.54 8.92
N GLU A 108 7.35 5.93 10.10
CA GLU A 108 8.35 6.31 11.10
C GLU A 108 9.76 5.79 10.78
N TYR A 109 9.86 4.78 9.91
CA TYR A 109 11.11 4.19 9.47
C TYR A 109 11.94 5.22 8.69
N LYS A 110 12.89 5.84 9.40
CA LYS A 110 13.91 6.72 8.83
C LYS A 110 15.22 5.97 8.67
N LYS A 111 15.90 6.28 7.57
CA LYS A 111 17.23 5.78 7.23
C LYS A 111 18.30 6.30 8.20
#